data_AF-A0A6F8YWC4-F1
#
_entry.id   AF-A0A6F8YWC4-F1
#
_cell.length_a   1.000
_cell.length_b   1.000
_cell.length_c   1.000
_cell.angle_alpha   90.00
_cell.angle_beta   90.00
_cell.angle_gamma   90.00
#
_symmetry.space_group_name_H-M   'P 1'
#
loop_
_entity.id
_entity.type
_entity.pdbx_description
1 polymer ?
#
loop_
_entity_poly.entity_id
_entity_poly.type
_entity_poly.pdbx_seq_one_letter_code
_entity_poly.pdbx_strand_id
1 'polypeptide(L)'
;MAVFDAVINNADRKGGHVLVGADGQVFGVDHGVSFNVDDKLRTVLWGWTEARLPGEAVEVLRRLGPALEGPLGEQLAVHLTVTEISRTRERVARLLATGRFPGPSEDWPAVPWPPI
;
A
#
# COMPACT_ATOMS: atom_id res chain seq x y z
N MET A 1 8.77 -0.72 -0.83
CA MET A 1 7.75 -1.46 -0.06
C MET A 1 6.67 -0.56 0.53
N ALA A 2 6.99 0.44 1.37
CA ALA A 2 5.99 1.26 2.06
C ALA A 2 4.89 1.88 1.16
N VAL A 3 5.23 2.35 -0.05
CA VAL A 3 4.24 2.88 -1.01
C VAL A 3 3.26 1.81 -1.45
N PHE A 4 3.75 0.59 -1.71
CA PHE A 4 2.92 -0.54 -2.08
C PHE A 4 1.95 -0.90 -0.95
N ASP A 5 2.44 -0.96 0.29
CA ASP A 5 1.60 -1.24 1.46
C ASP A 5 0.49 -0.19 1.66
N ALA A 6 0.81 1.09 1.45
CA ALA A 6 -0.16 2.17 1.52
C ALA A 6 -1.22 2.09 0.41
N VAL A 7 -0.81 1.71 -0.80
CA VAL A 7 -1.73 1.51 -1.94
C VAL A 7 -2.67 0.36 -1.67
N ILE A 8 -2.16 -0.81 -1.27
CA ILE A 8 -2.99 -2.00 -1.07
C ILE A 8 -3.64 -2.04 0.31
N ASN A 9 -3.31 -1.12 1.23
CA ASN A 9 -3.81 -1.12 2.60
C ASN A 9 -3.46 -2.45 3.31
N ASN A 10 -2.18 -2.82 3.27
CA ASN A 10 -1.69 -4.04 3.91
C ASN A 10 -1.85 -3.91 5.43
N ALA A 11 -2.65 -4.79 6.02
CA ALA A 11 -2.95 -4.76 7.44
C ALA A 11 -2.08 -5.71 8.27
N ASP A 12 -0.97 -6.22 7.75
CA ASP A 12 -0.09 -7.14 8.48
C ASP A 12 1.38 -7.10 8.02
N ARG A 13 1.93 -5.92 7.70
CA ARG A 13 3.33 -5.80 7.25
C ARG A 13 4.30 -5.92 8.42
N LYS A 14 4.83 -7.11 8.63
CA LYS A 14 5.87 -7.41 9.64
C LYS A 14 7.28 -7.29 9.06
N GLY A 15 8.29 -7.26 9.93
CA GLY A 15 9.70 -7.18 9.53
C GLY A 15 10.12 -8.34 8.64
N GLY A 16 9.78 -9.56 9.04
CA GLY A 16 10.04 -10.80 8.31
C GLY A 16 9.32 -10.91 6.96
N HIS A 17 8.39 -10.01 6.66
CA HIS A 17 7.73 -9.96 5.34
C HIS A 17 8.51 -9.13 4.31
N VAL A 18 9.59 -8.45 4.71
CA VAL A 18 10.47 -7.67 3.84
C VAL A 18 11.81 -8.37 3.72
N LEU A 19 12.05 -8.98 2.57
CA LEU A 19 13.25 -9.79 2.31
C LEU A 19 14.20 -8.98 1.43
N VAL A 20 15.49 -8.96 1.79
CA VAL A 20 16.53 -8.33 0.98
C VAL A 20 17.36 -9.43 0.32
N GLY A 21 17.32 -9.48 -1.01
CA GLY A 21 18.12 -10.40 -1.82
C GLY A 21 19.61 -10.11 -1.75
N ALA A 22 20.43 -11.07 -2.19
CA ALA A 22 21.88 -10.93 -2.22
C ALA A 22 22.38 -9.80 -3.13
N ASP A 23 21.55 -9.39 -4.09
CA ASP A 23 21.76 -8.26 -5.01
C ASP A 23 21.20 -6.92 -4.47
N GLY A 24 20.65 -6.92 -3.26
CA GLY A 24 20.01 -5.74 -2.65
C GLY A 24 18.56 -5.53 -3.09
N GLN A 25 17.98 -6.40 -3.92
CA GLN A 25 16.57 -6.28 -4.31
C GLN A 25 15.66 -6.57 -3.12
N VAL A 26 14.62 -5.74 -2.95
CA VAL A 26 13.64 -5.89 -1.87
C VAL A 26 12.42 -6.65 -2.37
N PHE A 27 12.09 -7.75 -1.71
CA PHE A 27 10.89 -8.55 -1.94
C PHE A 27 9.92 -8.38 -0.78
N GLY A 28 8.62 -8.33 -1.11
CA GLY A 28 7.54 -8.34 -0.13
C GLY A 28 6.75 -9.61 -0.26
N VAL A 29 6.53 -10.30 0.87
CA VAL A 29 5.70 -11.50 0.94
C VAL A 29 4.48 -11.25 1.82
N ASP A 30 3.57 -12.23 1.83
CA ASP A 30 2.38 -12.28 2.68
C ASP A 30 1.50 -11.01 2.62
N HIS A 31 0.78 -10.89 1.50
CA HIS A 31 -0.14 -9.77 1.24
C HIS A 31 -1.61 -10.16 1.41
N GLY A 32 -1.89 -11.32 2.03
CA GLY A 32 -3.24 -11.90 2.10
C GLY A 32 -4.24 -11.03 2.88
N VAL A 33 -3.76 -10.17 3.78
CA VAL A 33 -4.60 -9.24 4.55
C VAL A 33 -4.46 -7.83 3.98
N SER A 34 -5.04 -7.61 2.81
CA SER A 34 -4.98 -6.34 2.08
C SER A 34 -6.33 -5.98 1.47
N PHE A 35 -6.39 -4.81 0.84
CA PHE A 35 -7.51 -4.26 0.07
C PHE A 35 -8.78 -3.92 0.85
N ASN A 36 -8.78 -4.08 2.17
CA ASN A 36 -9.94 -3.72 3.00
C ASN A 36 -10.43 -2.30 2.70
N VAL A 37 -11.76 -2.14 2.71
CA VAL A 37 -12.43 -0.87 2.38
C VAL A 37 -12.20 0.21 3.43
N ASP A 38 -11.98 -0.18 4.69
CA ASP A 38 -11.58 0.74 5.76
C ASP A 38 -10.06 0.88 5.77
N ASP A 39 -9.54 2.04 6.17
CA ASP A 39 -8.10 2.28 6.31
C ASP A 39 -7.55 1.46 7.51
N LYS A 40 -6.96 0.29 7.21
CA LYS A 40 -6.46 -0.72 8.16
C LYS A 40 -4.96 -0.98 8.02
N LEU A 41 -4.22 -0.07 7.41
CA LEU A 41 -2.79 -0.18 7.19
C LEU A 41 -2.08 -0.43 8.54
N ARG A 42 -1.41 -1.58 8.66
CA ARG A 42 -0.56 -1.91 9.81
C ARG A 42 0.80 -2.34 9.31
N THR A 43 1.83 -1.63 9.71
CA THR A 43 3.17 -1.85 9.18
C THR A 43 4.26 -1.54 10.18
N VAL A 44 5.40 -2.22 10.08
CA VAL A 44 6.63 -1.81 10.77
C VAL A 44 7.36 -0.66 10.06
N LEU A 45 6.91 -0.27 8.86
CA LEU A 45 7.54 0.74 8.01
C LEU A 45 7.14 2.19 8.35
N TRP A 46 6.60 2.45 9.54
CA TRP A 46 6.17 3.79 9.96
C TRP A 46 7.29 4.84 10.05
N GLY A 47 8.57 4.45 9.95
CA GLY A 47 9.68 5.39 9.84
C GLY A 47 9.59 6.36 8.65
N TRP A 48 8.72 6.08 7.67
CA TRP A 48 8.48 6.93 6.50
C TRP A 48 7.27 7.87 6.65
N THR A 49 6.53 7.82 7.76
CA THR A 49 5.33 8.63 8.00
C THR A 49 5.57 10.11 7.65
N GLU A 50 4.67 10.71 6.87
CA GLU A 50 4.71 12.10 6.40
C GLU A 50 5.94 12.51 5.57
N ALA A 51 6.90 11.61 5.33
CA ALA A 51 8.01 11.86 4.44
C ALA A 51 7.51 12.08 3.01
N ARG A 52 8.25 12.89 2.22
CA ARG A 52 7.92 13.09 0.81
C ARG A 52 8.08 11.77 0.06
N LEU A 53 7.14 11.50 -0.84
CA LEU A 53 7.25 10.37 -1.75
C LEU A 53 8.45 10.56 -2.68
N PRO A 54 9.28 9.51 -2.90
CA PRO A 54 10.30 9.53 -3.94
C PRO A 54 9.70 9.81 -5.32
N GLY A 55 10.42 10.49 -6.20
CA GLY A 55 9.93 10.81 -7.55
C GLY A 55 9.52 9.57 -8.35
N GLU A 56 10.29 8.48 -8.24
CA GLU A 56 9.95 7.20 -8.85
C GLU A 56 8.60 6.63 -8.38
N ALA A 57 8.27 6.81 -7.10
CA ALA A 57 7.00 6.35 -6.54
C ALA A 57 5.84 7.19 -7.08
N VAL A 58 6.03 8.50 -7.20
CA VAL A 58 5.04 9.40 -7.81
C VAL A 58 4.77 9.00 -9.26
N GLU A 59 5.80 8.69 -10.05
CA GLU A 59 5.64 8.23 -11.44
C GLU A 59 4.95 6.87 -11.55
N VAL A 60 5.20 5.95 -10.61
CA VAL A 60 4.43 4.70 -10.53
C VAL A 60 2.97 4.97 -10.22
N LEU A 61 2.67 5.81 -9.22
CA LEU A 61 1.29 6.13 -8.82
C LEU A 61 0.51 6.83 -9.94
N ARG A 62 1.15 7.74 -10.70
CA ARG A 62 0.55 8.41 -11.86
C ARG A 62 0.13 7.45 -12.95
N ARG A 63 0.88 6.35 -13.14
CA ARG A 63 0.53 5.29 -14.10
C ARG A 63 -0.52 4.32 -13.52
N LEU A 64 -0.44 4.05 -12.23
CA LEU A 64 -1.34 3.12 -11.55
C LEU A 64 -2.79 3.59 -11.52
N GLY A 65 -3.03 4.89 -11.26
CA GLY A 65 -4.39 5.46 -11.21
C GLY A 65 -5.23 5.13 -12.46
N PRO A 66 -4.80 5.52 -13.66
CA PRO A 66 -5.47 5.17 -14.92
C PRO A 66 -5.53 3.66 -15.19
N ALA A 67 -4.50 2.89 -14.80
CA ALA A 67 -4.52 1.44 -14.98
C ALA A 67 -5.63 0.77 -14.17
N LEU A 68 -5.88 1.23 -12.94
CA LEU A 68 -6.97 0.77 -12.08
C LEU A 68 -8.36 1.14 -12.60
N GLU A 69 -8.47 2.13 -13.51
CA GLU A 69 -9.71 2.45 -14.25
C GLU A 69 -9.88 1.62 -15.52
N GLY A 70 -8.80 1.00 -16.00
CA GLY A 70 -8.78 0.23 -17.23
C GLY A 70 -8.39 -1.24 -16.99
N PRO A 71 -7.48 -1.80 -17.81
CA PRO A 71 -7.23 -3.25 -17.83
C PRO A 71 -6.84 -3.87 -16.48
N LEU A 72 -6.12 -3.14 -15.62
CA LEU A 72 -5.75 -3.67 -14.31
C LEU A 72 -6.96 -3.73 -13.38
N GLY A 73 -7.83 -2.72 -13.42
CA GLY A 73 -9.09 -2.73 -12.67
C GLY A 73 -9.98 -3.91 -13.06
N GLU A 74 -10.10 -4.18 -14.36
CA GLU A 74 -10.86 -5.34 -14.89
C GLU A 74 -10.28 -6.67 -14.42
N GLN A 75 -8.95 -6.82 -14.43
CA GLN A 75 -8.30 -8.03 -13.91
C GLN A 75 -8.51 -8.20 -12.40
N LEU A 76 -8.40 -7.11 -11.63
CA LEU A 76 -8.63 -7.13 -10.19
C LEU A 76 -10.09 -7.43 -9.83
N ALA A 77 -11.06 -7.05 -10.68
CA ALA A 77 -12.49 -7.28 -10.43
C ALA A 77 -12.88 -8.77 -10.40
N VAL A 78 -12.00 -9.67 -10.86
CA VAL A 78 -12.15 -11.13 -10.71
C VAL A 78 -11.90 -11.58 -9.26
N HIS A 79 -11.16 -10.80 -8.48
CA HIS A 79 -10.68 -11.16 -7.14
C HIS A 79 -11.14 -10.19 -6.04
N LEU A 80 -11.44 -8.94 -6.40
CA LEU A 80 -11.81 -7.86 -5.50
C LEU A 80 -13.19 -7.32 -5.88
N THR A 81 -13.91 -6.84 -4.88
CA THR A 81 -15.15 -6.12 -5.08
C THR A 81 -14.90 -4.76 -5.73
N VAL A 82 -15.93 -4.23 -6.40
CA VAL A 82 -15.90 -2.87 -6.98
C VAL A 82 -15.54 -1.82 -5.93
N THR A 83 -16.04 -1.99 -4.69
CA THR A 83 -15.76 -1.07 -3.58
C THR A 83 -14.29 -1.11 -3.15
N GLU A 84 -13.67 -2.29 -3.06
CA GLU A 84 -12.25 -2.43 -2.72
C GLU A 84 -11.34 -1.80 -3.79
N ILE A 85 -11.69 -1.96 -5.06
CA ILE A 85 -10.97 -1.32 -6.18
C ILE A 85 -11.14 0.20 -6.11
N SER A 86 -12.35 0.70 -5.87
CA SER A 86 -12.61 2.14 -5.68
C SER A 86 -11.79 2.73 -4.54
N ARG A 87 -11.77 2.07 -3.36
CA ARG A 87 -10.97 2.51 -2.22
C ARG A 87 -9.47 2.47 -2.50
N THR A 88 -9.00 1.50 -3.27
CA THR A 88 -7.59 1.46 -3.73
C THR A 88 -7.25 2.65 -4.62
N ARG A 89 -8.15 3.02 -5.54
CA ARG A 89 -7.99 4.22 -6.37
C ARG A 89 -7.96 5.51 -5.55
N GLU A 90 -8.86 5.64 -4.58
CA GLU A 90 -8.89 6.78 -3.66
C GLU A 90 -7.58 6.90 -2.86
N ARG A 91 -7.02 5.78 -2.39
CA ARG A 91 -5.70 5.76 -1.73
C ARG A 91 -4.58 6.25 -2.65
N VAL A 92 -4.56 5.80 -3.91
CA VAL A 92 -3.60 6.29 -4.93
C VAL A 92 -3.76 7.79 -5.16
N ALA A 93 -4.99 8.27 -5.33
CA ALA A 93 -5.28 9.69 -5.52
C ALA A 93 -4.84 10.53 -4.32
N ARG A 94 -5.09 10.05 -3.09
CA ARG A 94 -4.65 10.69 -1.84
C ARG A 94 -3.12 10.81 -1.78
N LEU A 95 -2.39 9.74 -2.08
CA LEU A 95 -0.92 9.74 -2.11
C LEU A 95 -0.37 10.75 -3.13
N LEU A 96 -1.00 10.86 -4.31
CA LEU A 96 -0.61 11.84 -5.33
C LEU A 96 -0.92 13.27 -4.91
N ALA A 97 -2.07 13.50 -4.26
CA ALA A 97 -2.49 14.82 -3.82
C ALA A 97 -1.62 15.36 -2.68
N THR A 98 -1.25 14.50 -1.71
CA THR A 98 -0.40 14.91 -0.58
C THR A 98 1.08 14.90 -0.94
N GLY A 99 1.50 14.03 -1.87
CA GLY A 99 2.91 13.79 -2.19
C GLY A 99 3.69 13.21 -1.00
N ARG A 100 3.00 12.61 -0.03
CA ARG A 100 3.57 12.12 1.24
C ARG A 100 3.07 10.73 1.59
N PHE A 101 3.89 9.99 2.34
CA PHE A 101 3.46 8.76 3.00
C PHE A 101 2.38 9.07 4.04
N PRO A 102 1.37 8.19 4.21
CA PRO A 102 0.31 8.41 5.18
C PRO A 102 0.81 8.16 6.61
N GLY A 103 0.16 8.78 7.59
CA GLY A 103 0.22 8.38 8.99
C GLY A 103 -0.68 7.18 9.32
N PRO A 104 -0.55 6.62 10.53
CA PRO A 104 -1.43 5.56 11.02
C PRO A 104 -2.86 6.08 11.22
N SER A 105 -3.83 5.18 11.07
CA SER A 105 -5.24 5.48 11.40
C SER A 105 -5.39 5.69 12.91
N GLU A 106 -6.25 6.62 13.33
CA GLU A 106 -6.60 6.82 14.74
C GLU A 106 -7.57 5.74 15.24
N ASP A 107 -8.33 5.11 14.32
CA ASP A 107 -9.39 4.15 14.63
C ASP A 107 -8.93 2.68 14.59
N TRP A 108 -7.66 2.42 14.27
CA TRP A 108 -7.13 1.06 14.07
C TRP A 108 -5.70 0.90 14.57
N PRO A 109 -5.29 -0.24 15.15
CA PRO A 109 -3.93 -0.43 15.66
C PRO A 109 -2.88 -0.28 14.56
N ALA A 110 -1.86 0.55 14.76
CA ALA A 110 -0.87 0.85 13.72
C ALA A 110 0.15 -0.28 13.48
N VAL A 111 0.48 -1.07 14.51
CA VAL A 111 1.56 -2.06 14.47
C VAL A 111 0.97 -3.46 14.33
N PRO A 112 1.47 -4.31 13.41
CA PRO A 112 1.02 -5.70 13.30
C PRO A 112 1.51 -6.53 14.49
N TRP A 113 0.84 -7.66 14.74
CA TRP A 113 1.21 -8.57 15.81
C TRP A 113 1.52 -9.99 15.29
N PRO A 114 2.65 -10.59 15.68
CA PRO A 114 3.80 -9.95 16.32
C PRO A 114 4.48 -8.97 15.34
N PRO A 115 5.30 -8.01 15.82
CA PRO A 115 5.96 -7.04 14.94
C PRO A 115 7.22 -7.59 14.24
N ILE A 116 7.56 -8.87 14.48
CA ILE A 116 8.77 -9.53 13.96
C ILE A 116 8.58 -10.01 12.53
#